data_AF-A0A7K4H5X5-F1
#
_entry.id   AF-A0A7K4H5X5-F1
#
_cell.length_a   1.000
_cell.length_b   1.000
_cell.length_c   1.000
_cell.angle_alpha   90.00
_cell.angle_beta   90.00
_cell.angle_gamma   90.00
#
_symmetry.space_group_name_H-M   'P 1'
#
loop_
_entity.id
_entity.type
_entity.pdbx_description
1 polymer ?
#
loop_
_entity_poly.entity_id
_entity_poly.type
_entity_poly.pdbx_seq_one_letter_code
_entity_poly.pdbx_strand_id
1 'polypeptide(L)'
;KVNEVIEQESQTQSQLQQNIKAKKQEKLKTKQKVELISSKLLELQEKYRQETGKRPIYNKKETKGFKEWLEKQKILTLKKSENIRKSEIKEEWELLLEKWINEANENEISKEIKEELLNIIRKYRKSKAIYWRIIQILKRKNLPIKETEEIEGLLKKLEKITGVQVEIFKNLRAFRAFYNDNIRWYKKSITAERQKFMKHLSQKLSYLKKIKKTQKVIKENWKEILKENLYKNITLSLKEKSIINQILQKEKLTEVEKKELISILSKLPTEYLISLLGNDFKKHTQNYIKWGWDFDQGVKRLMLNKFISLKENVEINKNPKTRQKLYSDEESKECGRCHQIKPYNEYGARIMGGKKILFSRCKKCRIDIKQIYQYNNKVKILRNVYNGKLKGKCQICSTDVKRLPSLEFHHKDPKLKGVKSFSLYRNWEKTKKQIEKEKATILCVNCHTKQRSKHYNNYEKIIKECKLDSLSSNNQIFQYVNNKLPNADYEARRQVTRNIKKQIVINYLYGGKCVGCRDISTKNNLPALQFHHRDKENPYKMSKTYVNLRNLETKEIIKKLKQENCITLCGNCHKMEQSTHFKNYYEKIVRPEYWNLIKKDYERIEKNIENFKFKSESNIPTLN
;
A
#
# COMPACT_ATOMS: atom_id res chain seq x y z
N LYS A 1 51.28 11.96 55.82
CA LYS A 1 52.19 10.81 55.60
C LYS A 1 51.45 9.47 55.46
N VAL A 2 50.94 8.80 56.51
CA VAL A 2 50.23 7.50 56.33
C VAL A 2 48.97 7.63 55.45
N ASN A 3 48.15 8.66 55.66
CA ASN A 3 46.97 8.91 54.82
C ASN A 3 47.32 9.32 53.37
N GLU A 4 48.45 9.99 53.15
CA GLU A 4 48.93 10.32 51.79
C GLU A 4 49.40 9.06 51.05
N VAL A 5 50.02 8.11 51.76
CA VAL A 5 50.42 6.82 51.19
C VAL A 5 49.19 5.99 50.81
N ILE A 6 48.16 5.95 51.68
CA ILE A 6 46.90 5.25 51.40
C ILE A 6 46.16 5.88 50.20
N GLU A 7 46.17 7.21 50.09
CA GLU A 7 45.52 7.91 48.99
C GLU A 7 46.27 7.73 47.66
N GLN A 8 47.60 7.72 47.68
CA GLN A 8 48.43 7.39 46.52
C GLN A 8 48.27 5.94 46.07
N GLU A 9 48.16 4.99 47.01
CA GLU A 9 47.89 3.58 46.69
C GLU A 9 46.51 3.38 46.07
N SER A 10 45.47 4.04 46.61
CA SER A 10 44.11 4.02 46.07
C SER A 10 44.03 4.59 44.65
N GLN A 11 44.72 5.72 44.38
CA GLN A 11 44.80 6.31 43.05
C GLN A 11 45.54 5.39 42.07
N THR A 12 46.65 4.79 42.50
CA THR A 12 47.43 3.85 41.68
C THR A 12 46.63 2.60 41.34
N GLN A 13 45.85 2.07 42.30
CA GLN A 13 45.01 0.90 42.11
C GLN A 13 43.83 1.19 41.17
N SER A 14 43.23 2.38 41.26
CA SER A 14 42.20 2.88 40.33
C SER A 14 42.75 3.03 38.90
N GLN A 15 43.94 3.62 38.74
CA GLN A 15 44.61 3.76 37.45
C GLN A 15 44.90 2.38 36.82
N LEU A 16 45.36 1.42 37.62
CA LEU A 16 45.64 0.05 37.18
C LEU A 16 44.36 -0.67 36.71
N GLN A 17 43.25 -0.52 37.44
CA GLN A 17 41.95 -1.08 37.04
C GLN A 17 41.42 -0.48 35.75
N GLN A 18 41.61 0.83 35.53
CA GLN A 18 41.22 1.49 34.27
C GLN A 18 42.07 0.99 33.09
N ASN A 19 43.38 0.83 33.28
CA ASN A 19 44.29 0.28 32.26
C ASN A 19 43.95 -1.18 31.90
N ILE A 20 43.56 -2.00 32.88
CA ILE A 20 43.09 -3.38 32.65
C ILE A 20 41.78 -3.39 31.87
N LYS A 21 40.83 -2.49 32.18
CA LYS A 21 39.57 -2.36 31.43
C LYS A 21 39.81 -1.91 29.98
N ALA A 22 40.72 -0.96 29.76
CA ALA A 22 41.09 -0.50 28.42
C ALA A 22 41.73 -1.63 27.58
N LYS A 23 42.70 -2.37 28.14
CA LYS A 23 43.33 -3.53 27.46
C LYS A 23 42.32 -4.65 27.16
N LYS A 24 41.34 -4.90 28.05
CA LYS A 24 40.26 -5.87 27.81
C LYS A 24 39.33 -5.43 26.67
N GLN A 25 38.98 -4.15 26.60
CA GLN A 25 38.18 -3.61 25.48
C GLN A 25 38.92 -3.64 24.15
N GLU A 26 40.23 -3.39 24.15
CA GLU A 26 41.06 -3.47 22.95
C GLU A 26 41.18 -4.91 22.43
N LYS A 27 41.39 -5.88 23.33
CA LYS A 27 41.32 -7.32 22.99
C LYS A 27 39.95 -7.72 22.42
N LEU A 28 38.85 -7.20 22.98
CA LEU A 28 37.50 -7.50 22.50
C LEU A 28 37.24 -6.90 21.11
N LYS A 29 37.69 -5.66 20.86
CA LYS A 29 37.62 -5.01 19.54
C LYS A 29 38.43 -5.78 18.50
N THR A 30 39.61 -6.27 18.87
CA THR A 30 40.46 -7.08 17.97
C THR A 30 39.81 -8.43 17.67
N LYS A 31 39.22 -9.10 18.67
CA LYS A 31 38.48 -10.37 18.47
C LYS A 31 37.27 -10.19 17.56
N GLN A 32 36.47 -9.15 17.78
CA GLN A 32 35.32 -8.81 16.91
C GLN A 32 35.76 -8.48 15.48
N LYS A 33 36.92 -7.82 15.31
CA LYS A 33 37.48 -7.52 13.99
C LYS A 33 37.91 -8.81 13.25
N VAL A 34 38.50 -9.78 13.95
CA VAL A 34 38.90 -11.08 13.38
C VAL A 34 37.68 -11.91 13.00
N GLU A 35 36.66 -12.00 13.86
CA GLU A 35 35.39 -12.69 13.56
C GLU A 35 34.65 -12.07 12.36
N LEU A 36 34.66 -10.74 12.25
CA LEU A 36 34.04 -10.02 11.13
C LEU A 36 34.77 -10.25 9.80
N ILE A 37 36.11 -10.31 9.82
CA ILE A 37 36.92 -10.63 8.63
C ILE A 37 36.65 -12.07 8.18
N SER A 38 36.58 -13.01 9.14
CA SER A 38 36.25 -14.42 8.87
C SER A 38 34.85 -14.58 8.24
N SER A 39 33.83 -13.90 8.79
CA SER A 39 32.47 -13.94 8.25
C SER A 39 32.36 -13.39 6.83
N LYS A 40 33.02 -12.25 6.53
CA LYS A 40 33.04 -11.68 5.18
C LYS A 40 33.77 -12.58 4.18
N LEU A 41 34.85 -13.23 4.60
CA LEU A 41 35.59 -14.15 3.76
C LEU A 41 34.72 -15.37 3.39
N LEU A 42 33.95 -15.91 4.34
CA LEU A 42 33.00 -17.00 4.09
C LEU A 42 31.89 -16.61 3.11
N GLU A 43 31.34 -15.40 3.20
CA GLU A 43 30.33 -14.91 2.24
C GLU A 43 30.90 -14.80 0.81
N LEU A 44 32.13 -14.30 0.67
CA LEU A 44 32.80 -14.19 -0.63
C LEU A 44 33.11 -15.57 -1.24
N GLN A 45 33.53 -16.52 -0.40
CA GLN A 45 33.75 -17.91 -0.80
C GLN A 45 32.47 -18.57 -1.30
N GLU A 46 31.35 -18.36 -0.61
CA GLU A 46 30.07 -18.92 -1.01
C GLU A 46 29.57 -18.30 -2.32
N LYS A 47 29.71 -16.99 -2.47
CA LYS A 47 29.36 -16.30 -3.71
C LYS A 47 30.20 -16.79 -4.91
N TYR A 48 31.50 -17.00 -4.72
CA TYR A 48 32.36 -17.60 -5.75
C TYR A 48 31.90 -19.00 -6.14
N ARG A 49 31.51 -19.84 -5.17
CA ARG A 49 30.95 -21.18 -5.45
C ARG A 49 29.68 -21.08 -6.30
N GLN A 50 28.77 -20.18 -5.95
CA GLN A 50 27.51 -19.99 -6.67
C GLN A 50 27.72 -19.48 -8.10
N GLU A 51 28.68 -18.58 -8.32
CA GLU A 51 28.93 -17.99 -9.64
C GLU A 51 29.74 -18.91 -10.57
N THR A 52 30.67 -19.71 -10.02
CA THR A 52 31.66 -20.44 -10.84
C THR A 52 31.54 -21.96 -10.75
N GLY A 53 30.82 -22.49 -9.76
CA GLY A 53 30.79 -23.92 -9.44
C GLY A 53 32.11 -24.47 -8.88
N LYS A 54 33.16 -23.65 -8.73
CA LYS A 54 34.51 -24.07 -8.32
C LYS A 54 34.74 -23.84 -6.82
N ARG A 55 35.68 -24.61 -6.23
CA ARG A 55 36.05 -24.47 -4.81
C ARG A 55 36.98 -23.25 -4.61
N PRO A 56 36.70 -22.37 -3.62
CA PRO A 56 37.54 -21.20 -3.37
C PRO A 56 38.85 -21.53 -2.63
N ILE A 57 38.87 -22.63 -1.87
CA ILE A 57 40.05 -23.13 -1.14
C ILE A 57 40.31 -24.58 -1.56
N TYR A 58 41.58 -24.92 -1.80
CA TYR A 58 42.06 -26.29 -2.00
C TYR A 58 43.32 -26.50 -1.16
N ASN A 59 43.39 -27.61 -0.42
CA ASN A 59 44.48 -27.92 0.51
C ASN A 59 44.88 -26.73 1.42
N LYS A 60 43.88 -26.12 2.08
CA LYS A 60 44.04 -24.95 2.98
C LYS A 60 44.63 -23.68 2.32
N LYS A 61 44.80 -23.65 1.00
CA LYS A 61 45.27 -22.47 0.25
C LYS A 61 44.16 -21.95 -0.68
N GLU A 62 44.07 -20.65 -0.86
CA GLU A 62 43.16 -20.03 -1.84
C GLU A 62 43.54 -20.46 -3.26
N THR A 63 42.55 -20.84 -4.06
CA THR A 63 42.80 -21.25 -5.44
C THR A 63 43.14 -20.05 -6.32
N LYS A 64 43.94 -20.26 -7.38
CA LYS A 64 44.27 -19.21 -8.37
C LYS A 64 43.02 -18.53 -8.91
N GLY A 65 42.00 -19.33 -9.26
CA GLY A 65 40.71 -18.82 -9.76
C GLY A 65 39.92 -17.98 -8.73
N PHE A 66 40.02 -18.28 -7.44
CA PHE A 66 39.39 -17.45 -6.40
C PHE A 66 40.10 -16.11 -6.23
N LYS A 67 41.44 -16.09 -6.26
CA LYS A 67 42.25 -14.86 -6.21
C LYS A 67 41.96 -13.94 -7.40
N GLU A 68 41.96 -14.50 -8.61
CA GLU A 68 41.61 -13.76 -9.84
C GLU A 68 40.17 -13.22 -9.80
N TRP A 69 39.23 -14.01 -9.28
CA TRP A 69 37.85 -13.57 -9.12
C TRP A 69 37.72 -12.43 -8.09
N LEU A 70 38.41 -12.50 -6.95
CA LEU A 70 38.44 -11.42 -5.96
C LEU A 70 38.97 -10.12 -6.57
N GLU A 71 40.03 -10.19 -7.37
CA GLU A 71 40.61 -9.03 -8.03
C GLU A 71 39.64 -8.44 -9.08
N LYS A 72 38.95 -9.29 -9.83
CA LYS A 72 37.88 -8.88 -10.76
C LYS A 72 36.72 -8.20 -10.03
N GLN A 73 36.33 -8.68 -8.84
CA GLN A 73 35.29 -8.03 -8.02
C GLN A 73 35.75 -6.66 -7.49
N LYS A 74 37.02 -6.50 -7.10
CA LYS A 74 37.59 -5.19 -6.73
C LYS A 74 37.54 -4.23 -7.91
N ILE A 75 37.96 -4.66 -9.11
CA ILE A 75 37.90 -3.86 -10.34
C ILE A 75 36.44 -3.48 -10.69
N LEU A 76 35.48 -4.39 -10.57
CA LEU A 76 34.06 -4.09 -10.79
C LEU A 76 33.50 -3.10 -9.77
N THR A 77 33.98 -3.15 -8.53
CA THR A 77 33.60 -2.21 -7.47
C THR A 77 34.21 -0.83 -7.72
N LEU A 78 35.47 -0.79 -8.17
CA LEU A 78 36.17 0.43 -8.58
C LEU A 78 35.52 1.07 -9.81
N LYS A 79 35.18 0.30 -10.85
CA LYS A 79 34.41 0.76 -12.02
C LYS A 79 33.01 1.26 -11.66
N LYS A 80 32.35 0.64 -10.66
CA LYS A 80 31.08 1.17 -10.10
C LYS A 80 31.28 2.48 -9.34
N SER A 81 32.39 2.65 -8.62
CA SER A 81 32.72 3.94 -7.98
C SER A 81 33.18 5.02 -8.97
N GLU A 82 33.80 4.65 -10.09
CA GLU A 82 34.10 5.55 -11.21
C GLU A 82 32.83 5.99 -11.94
N ASN A 83 31.86 5.10 -12.14
CA ASN A 83 30.52 5.48 -12.61
C ASN A 83 29.76 6.36 -11.59
N ILE A 84 30.16 6.38 -10.32
CA ILE A 84 29.66 7.34 -9.32
C ILE A 84 30.40 8.68 -9.43
N ARG A 85 31.69 8.71 -9.81
CA ARG A 85 32.38 9.97 -10.19
C ARG A 85 31.79 10.61 -11.45
N LYS A 86 31.10 9.85 -12.31
CA LYS A 86 30.21 10.40 -13.36
C LYS A 86 28.96 11.13 -12.82
N SER A 87 28.81 11.35 -11.51
CA SER A 87 27.74 12.19 -10.94
C SER A 87 27.79 13.68 -11.32
N GLU A 88 28.79 14.08 -12.12
CA GLU A 88 28.84 15.40 -12.76
C GLU A 88 28.11 15.47 -14.11
N ILE A 89 27.64 14.34 -14.64
CA ILE A 89 26.81 14.35 -15.85
C ILE A 89 25.51 15.06 -15.53
N LYS A 90 25.33 16.24 -16.14
CA LYS A 90 24.06 16.98 -16.10
C LYS A 90 22.99 16.11 -16.75
N GLU A 91 21.88 15.89 -16.04
CA GLU A 91 20.74 15.21 -16.63
C GLU A 91 20.14 16.08 -17.75
N GLU A 92 19.57 15.47 -18.79
CA GLU A 92 19.05 16.20 -19.97
C GLU A 92 18.04 17.29 -19.60
N TRP A 93 17.19 17.06 -18.60
CA TRP A 93 16.25 18.08 -18.12
C TRP A 93 16.94 19.27 -17.44
N GLU A 94 18.11 19.06 -16.82
CA GLU A 94 18.89 20.13 -16.19
C GLU A 94 19.51 21.01 -17.28
N LEU A 95 20.08 20.38 -18.32
CA LEU A 95 20.59 21.09 -19.50
C LEU A 95 19.49 21.90 -20.18
N LEU A 96 18.31 21.29 -20.36
CA LEU A 96 17.15 21.96 -20.94
C LEU A 96 16.71 23.15 -20.09
N LEU A 97 16.65 22.99 -18.76
CA LEU A 97 16.23 24.06 -17.87
C LEU A 97 17.26 25.19 -17.77
N GLU A 98 18.56 24.87 -17.72
CA GLU A 98 19.64 25.86 -17.80
C GLU A 98 19.55 26.65 -19.11
N LYS A 99 19.31 25.95 -20.24
CA LYS A 99 19.07 26.59 -21.55
C LYS A 99 17.85 27.53 -21.50
N TRP A 100 16.72 27.10 -20.93
CA TRP A 100 15.53 27.94 -20.79
C TRP A 100 15.74 29.16 -19.91
N ILE A 101 16.57 29.08 -18.85
CA ILE A 101 16.91 30.22 -18.00
C ILE A 101 17.74 31.24 -18.77
N ASN A 102 18.72 30.77 -19.54
CA ASN A 102 19.58 31.66 -20.31
C ASN A 102 18.80 32.36 -21.43
N GLU A 103 17.94 31.62 -22.15
CA GLU A 103 17.14 32.13 -23.26
C GLU A 103 15.90 32.94 -22.84
N ALA A 104 15.52 32.97 -21.55
CA ALA A 104 14.39 33.77 -21.09
C ALA A 104 14.67 35.27 -21.29
N ASN A 105 13.70 36.08 -21.67
CA ASN A 105 13.92 37.54 -21.78
C ASN A 105 13.78 38.22 -20.40
N GLU A 106 14.10 39.52 -20.30
CA GLU A 106 14.02 40.25 -19.02
C GLU A 106 12.60 40.37 -18.46
N ASN A 107 11.59 40.36 -19.34
CA ASN A 107 10.18 40.35 -18.95
C ASN A 107 9.74 39.02 -18.30
N GLU A 108 10.41 37.92 -18.64
CA GLU A 108 10.18 36.61 -18.04
C GLU A 108 10.98 36.45 -16.74
N ILE A 109 12.28 36.76 -16.76
CA ILE A 109 13.21 36.59 -15.64
C ILE A 109 14.28 37.69 -15.67
N SER A 110 14.36 38.48 -14.59
CA SER A 110 15.44 39.47 -14.42
C SER A 110 16.81 38.80 -14.34
N LYS A 111 17.87 39.53 -14.75
CA LYS A 111 19.26 39.03 -14.74
C LYS A 111 19.68 38.46 -13.38
N GLU A 112 19.36 39.15 -12.29
CA GLU A 112 19.64 38.68 -10.91
C GLU A 112 18.98 37.33 -10.61
N ILE A 113 17.71 37.16 -10.98
CA ILE A 113 16.95 35.92 -10.73
C ILE A 113 17.50 34.78 -11.60
N LYS A 114 17.95 35.05 -12.83
CA LYS A 114 18.58 34.04 -13.69
C LYS A 114 19.82 33.44 -13.04
N GLU A 115 20.76 34.29 -12.61
CA GLU A 115 22.00 33.87 -11.95
C GLU A 115 21.72 33.06 -10.68
N GLU A 116 20.74 33.49 -9.89
CA GLU A 116 20.34 32.79 -8.68
C GLU A 116 19.69 31.43 -8.98
N LEU A 117 18.78 31.35 -9.96
CA LEU A 117 18.16 30.08 -10.36
C LEU A 117 19.21 29.08 -10.85
N LEU A 118 20.19 29.52 -11.66
CA LEU A 118 21.31 28.68 -12.09
C LEU A 118 22.12 28.18 -10.90
N ASN A 119 22.40 29.04 -9.91
CA ASN A 119 23.06 28.65 -8.68
C ASN A 119 22.24 27.62 -7.87
N ILE A 120 20.92 27.81 -7.78
CA ILE A 120 20.00 26.87 -7.11
C ILE A 120 19.99 25.52 -7.82
N ILE A 121 19.99 25.47 -9.16
CA ILE A 121 20.08 24.21 -9.92
C ILE A 121 21.41 23.49 -9.65
N ARG A 122 22.54 24.22 -9.66
CA ARG A 122 23.85 23.65 -9.30
C ARG A 122 23.85 23.08 -7.88
N LYS A 123 23.25 23.80 -6.92
CA LYS A 123 23.09 23.32 -5.54
C LYS A 123 22.18 22.09 -5.47
N TYR A 124 21.07 22.07 -6.21
CA TYR A 124 20.17 20.92 -6.28
C TYR A 124 20.88 19.66 -6.76
N ARG A 125 21.69 19.77 -7.83
CA ARG A 125 22.52 18.67 -8.35
C ARG A 125 23.46 18.12 -7.27
N LYS A 126 24.22 19.00 -6.60
CA LYS A 126 25.13 18.64 -5.50
C LYS A 126 24.38 17.96 -4.34
N SER A 127 23.27 18.53 -3.88
CA SER A 127 22.45 17.97 -2.79
C SER A 127 21.87 16.60 -3.15
N LYS A 128 21.45 16.41 -4.40
CA LYS A 128 20.94 15.13 -4.90
C LYS A 128 22.03 14.06 -4.94
N ALA A 129 23.25 14.41 -5.37
CA ALA A 129 24.40 13.50 -5.33
C ALA A 129 24.72 13.06 -3.89
N ILE A 130 24.75 14.02 -2.96
CA ILE A 130 24.93 13.75 -1.52
C ILE A 130 23.84 12.81 -1.00
N TYR A 131 22.57 13.10 -1.29
CA TYR A 131 21.45 12.25 -0.88
C TYR A 131 21.58 10.82 -1.41
N TRP A 132 21.93 10.65 -2.68
CA TRP A 132 22.15 9.32 -3.26
C TRP A 132 23.31 8.57 -2.60
N ARG A 133 24.40 9.28 -2.28
CA ARG A 133 25.54 8.70 -1.56
C ARG A 133 25.13 8.18 -0.19
N ILE A 134 24.37 8.96 0.58
CA ILE A 134 23.82 8.52 1.89
C ILE A 134 22.97 7.26 1.71
N ILE A 135 22.03 7.24 0.74
CA ILE A 135 21.19 6.07 0.48
C ILE A 135 22.00 4.84 0.08
N GLN A 136 23.11 4.99 -0.65
CA GLN A 136 23.98 3.87 -1.01
C GLN A 136 24.70 3.30 0.22
N ILE A 137 25.19 4.15 1.11
CA ILE A 137 25.84 3.74 2.36
C ILE A 137 24.82 3.00 3.26
N LEU A 138 23.62 3.58 3.45
CA LEU A 138 22.54 3.00 4.27
C LEU A 138 21.98 1.66 3.77
N LYS A 139 22.20 1.29 2.50
CA LYS A 139 21.77 -0.01 1.96
C LYS A 139 22.68 -1.18 2.40
N ARG A 140 23.84 -0.90 2.99
CA ARG A 140 24.77 -1.93 3.47
C ARG A 140 24.25 -2.48 4.81
N LYS A 141 24.28 -3.82 4.98
CA LYS A 141 23.70 -4.47 6.17
C LYS A 141 24.43 -4.13 7.48
N ASN A 142 25.73 -3.86 7.40
CA ASN A 142 26.58 -3.48 8.53
C ASN A 142 27.33 -2.20 8.18
N LEU A 143 27.05 -1.11 8.91
CA LEU A 143 27.67 0.21 8.75
C LEU A 143 28.88 0.32 9.69
N PRO A 144 30.13 0.34 9.18
CA PRO A 144 31.30 0.65 9.98
C PRO A 144 31.24 2.08 10.55
N ILE A 145 31.88 2.33 11.68
CA ILE A 145 31.96 3.66 12.33
C ILE A 145 32.37 4.76 11.35
N LYS A 146 33.37 4.49 10.51
CA LYS A 146 33.85 5.42 9.46
C LYS A 146 32.77 5.82 8.45
N GLU A 147 31.82 4.94 8.15
CA GLU A 147 30.70 5.26 7.24
C GLU A 147 29.62 6.08 7.94
N THR A 148 29.45 5.91 9.27
CA THR A 148 28.59 6.77 10.09
C THR A 148 29.13 8.20 10.12
N GLU A 149 30.44 8.36 10.33
CA GLU A 149 31.12 9.67 10.25
C GLU A 149 30.99 10.30 8.86
N GLU A 150 31.09 9.51 7.78
CA GLU A 150 30.84 9.98 6.41
C GLU A 150 29.40 10.49 6.25
N ILE A 151 28.40 9.75 6.75
CA ILE A 151 26.99 10.16 6.70
C ILE A 151 26.78 11.47 7.45
N GLU A 152 27.32 11.62 8.66
CA GLU A 152 27.21 12.86 9.43
C GLU A 152 27.81 14.05 8.69
N GLY A 153 29.01 13.88 8.10
CA GLY A 153 29.63 14.89 7.26
C GLY A 153 28.79 15.27 6.03
N LEU A 154 28.10 14.30 5.42
CA LEU A 154 27.18 14.52 4.31
C LEU A 154 25.88 15.21 4.75
N LEU A 155 25.35 14.89 5.93
CA LEU A 155 24.16 15.55 6.50
C LEU A 155 24.43 17.02 6.82
N LYS A 156 25.59 17.34 7.42
CA LYS A 156 26.03 18.73 7.65
C LYS A 156 26.11 19.55 6.36
N LYS A 157 26.45 18.93 5.23
CA LYS A 157 26.41 19.61 3.91
C LYS A 157 24.99 19.91 3.44
N LEU A 158 24.01 19.07 3.79
CA LEU A 158 22.59 19.29 3.46
C LEU A 158 21.93 20.33 4.37
N GLU A 159 22.39 20.49 5.61
CA GLU A 159 21.91 21.53 6.53
C GLU A 159 22.17 22.95 6.01
N LYS A 160 23.18 23.14 5.15
CA LYS A 160 23.46 24.42 4.49
C LYS A 160 22.40 24.83 3.45
N ILE A 161 21.42 23.97 3.17
CA ILE A 161 20.33 24.27 2.23
C ILE A 161 19.31 25.18 2.92
N THR A 162 19.09 26.36 2.36
CA THR A 162 18.15 27.34 2.93
C THR A 162 16.70 26.93 2.70
N GLY A 163 15.76 27.40 3.54
CA GLY A 163 14.32 27.13 3.34
C GLY A 163 13.81 27.56 1.95
N VAL A 164 14.35 28.66 1.40
CA VAL A 164 14.06 29.11 0.03
C VAL A 164 14.48 28.05 -1.00
N GLN A 165 15.70 27.51 -0.86
CA GLN A 165 16.20 26.46 -1.75
C GLN A 165 15.37 25.19 -1.65
N VAL A 166 14.95 24.77 -0.45
CA VAL A 166 14.08 23.60 -0.27
C VAL A 166 12.77 23.75 -1.05
N GLU A 167 12.14 24.93 -1.01
CA GLU A 167 10.91 25.21 -1.75
C GLU A 167 11.12 25.17 -3.27
N ILE A 168 12.23 25.73 -3.77
CA ILE A 168 12.55 25.64 -5.20
C ILE A 168 12.90 24.20 -5.60
N PHE A 169 13.58 23.42 -4.75
CA PHE A 169 13.91 22.01 -5.02
C PHE A 169 12.67 21.14 -5.22
N LYS A 170 11.56 21.43 -4.53
CA LYS A 170 10.27 20.75 -4.75
C LYS A 170 9.77 20.97 -6.18
N ASN A 171 9.88 22.20 -6.69
CA ASN A 171 9.49 22.56 -8.05
C ASN A 171 10.40 21.89 -9.10
N LEU A 172 11.72 21.91 -8.88
CA LEU A 172 12.67 21.21 -9.75
C LEU A 172 12.40 19.70 -9.80
N ARG A 173 12.04 19.08 -8.67
CA ARG A 173 11.65 17.66 -8.61
C ARG A 173 10.37 17.39 -9.39
N ALA A 174 9.37 18.26 -9.29
CA ALA A 174 8.12 18.15 -10.04
C ALA A 174 8.37 18.27 -11.55
N PHE A 175 9.18 19.24 -11.97
CA PHE A 175 9.59 19.41 -13.37
C PHE A 175 10.34 18.19 -13.90
N ARG A 176 11.30 17.65 -13.15
CA ARG A 176 12.01 16.41 -13.52
C ARG A 176 11.06 15.24 -13.75
N ALA A 177 10.06 15.06 -12.88
CA ALA A 177 9.06 14.01 -13.04
C ALA A 177 8.24 14.20 -14.32
N PHE A 178 7.72 15.41 -14.53
CA PHE A 178 7.01 15.77 -15.75
C PHE A 178 7.85 15.54 -17.01
N TYR A 179 9.11 15.98 -17.00
CA TYR A 179 10.02 15.77 -18.12
C TYR A 179 10.20 14.28 -18.42
N ASN A 180 10.52 13.46 -17.43
CA ASN A 180 10.72 12.02 -17.62
C ASN A 180 9.46 11.30 -18.11
N ASP A 181 8.28 11.76 -17.69
CA ASP A 181 7.00 11.17 -18.12
C ASP A 181 6.64 11.56 -19.57
N ASN A 182 7.12 12.70 -20.07
CA ASN A 182 6.72 13.26 -21.36
C ASN A 182 7.81 13.26 -22.45
N ILE A 183 9.08 12.99 -22.10
CA ILE A 183 10.23 13.06 -23.03
C ILE A 183 10.05 12.17 -24.27
N ARG A 184 9.36 11.04 -24.15
CA ARG A 184 9.17 10.07 -25.25
C ARG A 184 8.10 10.46 -26.25
N TRP A 185 7.18 11.36 -25.90
CA TRP A 185 5.94 11.53 -26.68
C TRP A 185 5.69 12.94 -27.20
N TYR A 186 6.22 14.02 -26.58
CA TYR A 186 5.89 15.37 -27.05
C TYR A 186 6.96 16.44 -26.77
N LYS A 187 7.93 16.62 -27.68
CA LYS A 187 8.86 17.76 -27.67
C LYS A 187 8.13 19.11 -27.74
N LYS A 188 7.02 19.18 -28.50
CA LYS A 188 6.16 20.38 -28.62
C LYS A 188 5.50 20.77 -27.28
N SER A 189 4.98 19.81 -26.51
CA SER A 189 4.33 20.08 -25.21
C SER A 189 5.31 20.56 -24.15
N ILE A 190 6.55 20.03 -24.16
CA ILE A 190 7.61 20.50 -23.26
C ILE A 190 7.95 21.96 -23.55
N THR A 191 8.09 22.35 -24.82
CA THR A 191 8.35 23.75 -25.21
C THR A 191 7.18 24.67 -24.87
N ALA A 192 5.93 24.24 -25.04
CA ALA A 192 4.74 25.03 -24.69
C ALA A 192 4.65 25.33 -23.18
N GLU A 193 5.21 24.47 -22.33
CA GLU A 193 5.26 24.66 -20.88
C GLU A 193 6.46 25.51 -20.41
N ARG A 194 7.43 25.81 -21.29
CA ARG A 194 8.62 26.62 -20.96
C ARG A 194 8.23 27.94 -20.30
N GLN A 195 7.50 28.79 -21.01
CA GLN A 195 7.22 30.15 -20.55
C GLN A 195 6.47 30.14 -19.21
N LYS A 196 5.50 29.24 -19.05
CA LYS A 196 4.74 29.07 -17.81
C LYS A 196 5.63 28.67 -16.64
N PHE A 197 6.52 27.70 -16.86
CA PHE A 197 7.40 27.18 -15.81
C PHE A 197 8.47 28.19 -15.40
N MET A 198 9.09 28.87 -16.37
CA MET A 198 10.12 29.90 -16.14
C MET A 198 9.56 31.06 -15.32
N LYS A 199 8.39 31.54 -15.73
CA LYS A 199 7.67 32.62 -15.08
C LYS A 199 7.27 32.23 -13.64
N HIS A 200 6.79 30.99 -13.43
CA HIS A 200 6.49 30.47 -12.08
C HIS A 200 7.72 30.39 -11.17
N LEU A 201 8.85 29.86 -11.66
CA LEU A 201 10.09 29.76 -10.88
C LEU A 201 10.61 31.13 -10.45
N SER A 202 10.62 32.08 -11.38
CA SER A 202 11.04 33.47 -11.14
C SER A 202 10.20 34.11 -10.03
N GLN A 203 8.87 34.11 -10.19
CA GLN A 203 7.96 34.67 -9.20
C GLN A 203 8.06 34.02 -7.83
N LYS A 204 8.15 32.67 -7.80
CA LYS A 204 8.27 31.92 -6.55
C LYS A 204 9.56 32.31 -5.82
N LEU A 205 10.68 32.46 -6.54
CA LEU A 205 11.95 32.88 -5.94
C LEU A 205 11.88 34.31 -5.39
N SER A 206 11.38 35.27 -6.18
CA SER A 206 11.20 36.66 -5.72
C SER A 206 10.29 36.73 -4.49
N TYR A 207 9.20 35.96 -4.48
CA TYR A 207 8.28 35.92 -3.36
C TYR A 207 8.93 35.33 -2.09
N LEU A 208 9.64 34.22 -2.21
CA LEU A 208 10.33 33.59 -1.07
C LEU A 208 11.41 34.51 -0.49
N LYS A 209 12.10 35.30 -1.33
CA LYS A 209 13.01 36.36 -0.89
C LYS A 209 12.29 37.45 -0.09
N LYS A 210 11.10 37.87 -0.54
CA LYS A 210 10.28 38.87 0.17
C LYS A 210 9.77 38.38 1.53
N ILE A 211 9.25 37.14 1.62
CA ILE A 211 8.77 36.57 2.90
C ILE A 211 9.86 36.54 3.97
N LYS A 212 11.10 36.23 3.58
CA LYS A 212 12.21 36.15 4.53
C LYS A 212 12.48 37.50 5.23
N LYS A 213 12.06 38.62 4.64
CA LYS A 213 12.17 39.96 5.22
C LYS A 213 10.98 40.36 6.11
N THR A 214 9.89 39.59 6.14
CA THR A 214 8.63 40.03 6.79
C THR A 214 7.98 38.89 7.57
N GLN A 215 8.65 38.40 8.62
CA GLN A 215 8.05 37.45 9.57
C GLN A 215 7.75 38.10 10.93
N LYS A 216 6.59 38.77 10.99
CA LYS A 216 5.79 38.90 12.23
C LYS A 216 4.47 38.19 11.95
N VAL A 217 4.24 37.03 12.57
CA VAL A 217 3.06 36.20 12.32
C VAL A 217 1.90 36.75 13.13
N ILE A 218 1.04 37.55 12.51
CA ILE A 218 -0.27 37.89 13.04
C ILE A 218 -1.25 36.79 12.62
N LYS A 219 -2.04 36.30 13.58
CA LYS A 219 -3.03 35.24 13.40
C LYS A 219 -4.36 35.91 12.99
N GLU A 220 -4.46 36.30 11.74
CA GLU A 220 -5.59 37.11 11.23
C GLU A 220 -6.87 36.28 11.00
N ASN A 221 -8.02 36.90 11.23
CA ASN A 221 -9.36 36.36 10.97
C ASN A 221 -9.68 36.44 9.47
N TRP A 222 -9.84 35.29 8.80
CA TRP A 222 -10.02 35.26 7.35
C TRP A 222 -11.32 35.94 6.87
N LYS A 223 -12.37 36.00 7.70
CA LYS A 223 -13.62 36.69 7.35
C LYS A 223 -13.41 38.21 7.32
N GLU A 224 -12.62 38.75 8.25
CA GLU A 224 -12.28 40.18 8.29
C GLU A 224 -11.40 40.57 7.11
N ILE A 225 -10.34 39.79 6.84
CA ILE A 225 -9.49 39.98 5.66
C ILE A 225 -10.34 39.97 4.38
N LEU A 226 -11.27 39.02 4.27
CA LEU A 226 -12.13 38.93 3.10
C LEU A 226 -13.04 40.16 2.99
N LYS A 227 -13.68 40.62 4.09
CA LYS A 227 -14.52 41.82 4.11
C LYS A 227 -13.74 43.07 3.70
N GLU A 228 -12.56 43.28 4.28
CA GLU A 228 -11.70 44.44 3.96
C GLU A 228 -11.24 44.45 2.50
N ASN A 229 -10.92 43.28 1.96
CA ASN A 229 -10.42 43.17 0.59
C ASN A 229 -11.52 43.08 -0.46
N LEU A 230 -12.76 42.74 -0.08
CA LEU A 230 -13.89 42.61 -1.01
C LEU A 230 -14.20 43.92 -1.74
N TYR A 231 -14.14 45.04 -1.04
CA TYR A 231 -14.41 46.36 -1.62
C TYR A 231 -13.33 46.81 -2.62
N LYS A 232 -12.08 46.37 -2.41
CA LYS A 232 -10.93 46.65 -3.29
C LYS A 232 -10.93 45.80 -4.55
N ASN A 233 -11.77 44.76 -4.63
CA ASN A 233 -11.81 43.87 -5.78
C ASN A 233 -12.66 44.47 -6.91
N ILE A 234 -12.07 44.71 -8.07
CA ILE A 234 -12.76 45.25 -9.25
C ILE A 234 -13.44 44.18 -10.12
N THR A 235 -13.12 42.89 -9.91
CA THR A 235 -13.58 41.79 -10.76
C THR A 235 -14.98 41.29 -10.39
N LEU A 236 -15.36 41.37 -9.13
CA LEU A 236 -16.67 40.95 -8.64
C LEU A 236 -17.72 42.04 -8.89
N SER A 237 -18.89 41.64 -9.39
CA SER A 237 -20.04 42.52 -9.53
C SER A 237 -20.56 42.99 -8.16
N LEU A 238 -21.27 44.13 -8.11
CA LEU A 238 -21.91 44.62 -6.87
C LEU A 238 -22.87 43.59 -6.27
N LYS A 239 -23.59 42.85 -7.13
CA LYS A 239 -24.46 41.74 -6.70
C LYS A 239 -23.67 40.61 -6.03
N GLU A 240 -22.56 40.16 -6.63
CA GLU A 240 -21.71 39.12 -6.03
C GLU A 240 -21.06 39.58 -4.72
N LYS A 241 -20.62 40.84 -4.63
CA LYS A 241 -20.11 41.44 -3.39
C LYS A 241 -21.17 41.47 -2.30
N SER A 242 -22.39 41.87 -2.64
CA SER A 242 -23.53 41.88 -1.70
C SER A 242 -23.81 40.47 -1.15
N ILE A 243 -23.85 39.45 -2.02
CA ILE A 243 -24.02 38.05 -1.61
C ILE A 243 -22.91 37.60 -0.66
N ILE A 244 -21.64 37.89 -1.00
CA ILE A 244 -20.50 37.53 -0.13
C ILE A 244 -20.64 38.23 1.24
N ASN A 245 -21.00 39.50 1.28
CA ASN A 245 -21.20 40.24 2.53
C ASN A 245 -22.32 39.63 3.39
N GLN A 246 -23.46 39.28 2.80
CA GLN A 246 -24.56 38.61 3.49
C GLN A 246 -24.11 37.26 4.09
N ILE A 247 -23.33 36.47 3.35
CA ILE A 247 -22.75 35.21 3.82
C ILE A 247 -21.79 35.47 4.99
N LEU A 248 -20.94 36.49 4.92
CA LEU A 248 -19.92 36.80 5.95
C LEU A 248 -20.46 37.45 7.22
N GLN A 249 -21.71 37.92 7.23
CA GLN A 249 -22.38 38.38 8.45
C GLN A 249 -22.81 37.21 9.34
N LYS A 250 -22.94 35.99 8.79
CA LYS A 250 -23.36 34.81 9.55
C LYS A 250 -22.20 34.24 10.37
N GLU A 251 -22.51 33.83 11.60
CA GLU A 251 -21.56 33.19 12.50
C GLU A 251 -21.08 31.84 11.90
N LYS A 252 -22.02 31.02 11.42
CA LYS A 252 -21.78 29.71 10.78
C LYS A 252 -22.37 29.68 9.38
N LEU A 253 -21.63 29.09 8.43
CA LEU A 253 -22.12 28.93 7.06
C LEU A 253 -22.78 27.56 6.90
N THR A 254 -23.95 27.55 6.27
CA THR A 254 -24.60 26.34 5.77
C THR A 254 -23.86 25.78 4.54
N GLU A 255 -24.07 24.51 4.23
CA GLU A 255 -23.45 23.89 3.05
C GLU A 255 -23.90 24.53 1.72
N VAL A 256 -25.11 25.09 1.69
CA VAL A 256 -25.63 25.84 0.52
C VAL A 256 -24.85 27.13 0.34
N GLU A 257 -24.67 27.91 1.41
CA GLU A 257 -23.90 29.16 1.39
C GLU A 257 -22.42 28.94 1.07
N LYS A 258 -21.82 27.85 1.57
CA LYS A 258 -20.44 27.50 1.21
C LYS A 258 -20.32 27.24 -0.27
N LYS A 259 -21.25 26.46 -0.85
CA LYS A 259 -21.26 26.19 -2.29
C LYS A 259 -21.42 27.48 -3.09
N GLU A 260 -22.29 28.38 -2.66
CA GLU A 260 -22.50 29.67 -3.28
C GLU A 260 -21.25 30.55 -3.21
N LEU A 261 -20.65 30.72 -2.02
CA LEU A 261 -19.40 31.45 -1.81
C LEU A 261 -18.26 30.88 -2.67
N ILE A 262 -18.09 29.56 -2.67
CA ILE A 262 -17.08 28.87 -3.49
C ILE A 262 -17.35 29.07 -4.97
N SER A 263 -18.62 29.04 -5.40
CA SER A 263 -19.01 29.26 -6.79
C SER A 263 -18.55 30.63 -7.26
N ILE A 264 -18.88 31.69 -6.50
CA ILE A 264 -18.50 33.08 -6.79
C ILE A 264 -16.97 33.23 -6.79
N LEU A 265 -16.32 32.84 -5.69
CA LEU A 265 -14.86 32.99 -5.55
C LEU A 265 -14.09 32.19 -6.61
N SER A 266 -14.56 30.99 -7.00
CA SER A 266 -13.85 30.17 -8.00
C SER A 266 -13.74 30.78 -9.39
N LYS A 267 -14.54 31.82 -9.69
CA LYS A 267 -14.42 32.58 -10.94
C LYS A 267 -13.17 33.45 -10.97
N LEU A 268 -12.66 33.85 -9.81
CA LEU A 268 -11.53 34.75 -9.70
C LEU A 268 -10.21 34.04 -10.03
N PRO A 269 -9.27 34.74 -10.69
CA PRO A 269 -7.88 34.32 -10.76
C PRO A 269 -7.28 34.06 -9.38
N THR A 270 -6.41 33.05 -9.28
CA THR A 270 -5.79 32.60 -8.02
C THR A 270 -5.06 33.73 -7.30
N GLU A 271 -4.46 34.66 -8.02
CA GLU A 271 -3.80 35.83 -7.43
C GLU A 271 -4.79 36.74 -6.70
N TYR A 272 -5.97 36.97 -7.27
CA TYR A 272 -7.03 37.74 -6.62
C TYR A 272 -7.63 36.97 -5.44
N LEU A 273 -7.74 35.64 -5.54
CA LEU A 273 -8.14 34.83 -4.38
C LEU A 273 -7.15 34.94 -3.22
N ILE A 274 -5.85 34.97 -3.51
CA ILE A 274 -4.81 35.18 -2.51
C ILE A 274 -4.88 36.58 -1.91
N SER A 275 -5.13 37.60 -2.73
CA SER A 275 -5.33 38.97 -2.26
C SER A 275 -6.56 39.06 -1.35
N LEU A 276 -7.67 38.46 -1.74
CA LEU A 276 -8.93 38.46 -1.00
C LEU A 276 -8.87 37.68 0.31
N LEU A 277 -8.30 36.47 0.31
CA LEU A 277 -8.33 35.54 1.46
C LEU A 277 -7.04 35.56 2.30
N GLY A 278 -6.08 36.40 1.93
CA GLY A 278 -4.85 36.65 2.68
C GLY A 278 -3.80 35.53 2.65
N ASN A 279 -2.79 35.69 3.51
CA ASN A 279 -1.60 34.85 3.52
C ASN A 279 -1.88 33.39 3.93
N ASP A 280 -2.94 33.13 4.70
CA ASP A 280 -3.30 31.78 5.09
C ASP A 280 -3.87 30.99 3.92
N PHE A 281 -4.68 31.60 3.07
CA PHE A 281 -5.10 30.98 1.82
C PHE A 281 -3.91 30.76 0.90
N LYS A 282 -3.00 31.74 0.82
CA LYS A 282 -1.74 31.60 0.06
C LYS A 282 -0.87 30.44 0.51
N LYS A 283 -0.76 30.18 1.81
CA LYS A 283 -0.07 28.98 2.33
C LYS A 283 -0.86 27.73 1.98
N HIS A 284 -2.20 27.77 2.07
CA HIS A 284 -3.05 26.65 1.69
C HIS A 284 -2.86 26.25 0.22
N THR A 285 -2.74 27.22 -0.69
CA THR A 285 -2.56 26.98 -2.14
C THR A 285 -1.24 26.29 -2.48
N GLN A 286 -0.20 26.46 -1.67
CA GLN A 286 1.11 25.82 -1.88
C GLN A 286 1.08 24.28 -1.78
N ASN A 287 0.01 23.71 -1.22
CA ASN A 287 -0.20 22.26 -1.16
C ASN A 287 -0.70 21.66 -2.50
N TYR A 288 -0.98 22.50 -3.49
CA TYR A 288 -1.54 22.10 -4.76
C TYR A 288 -0.49 22.30 -5.86
N ILE A 289 -0.39 21.33 -6.76
CA ILE A 289 0.53 21.40 -7.91
C ILE A 289 -0.08 22.35 -8.93
N LYS A 290 0.61 23.45 -9.18
CA LYS A 290 0.18 24.50 -10.11
C LYS A 290 0.83 24.27 -11.47
N TRP A 291 0.02 24.26 -12.53
CA TRP A 291 0.48 24.36 -13.92
C TRP A 291 -0.04 25.70 -14.49
N GLY A 292 0.80 26.75 -14.48
CA GLY A 292 0.42 28.08 -14.99
C GLY A 292 0.18 29.16 -13.92
N TRP A 293 -0.47 30.26 -14.33
CA TRP A 293 -0.72 31.45 -13.49
C TRP A 293 -1.97 31.34 -12.64
N ASP A 294 -2.93 30.56 -13.09
CA ASP A 294 -4.18 30.28 -12.38
C ASP A 294 -4.34 28.76 -12.22
N PHE A 295 -5.07 28.33 -11.19
CA PHE A 295 -5.55 26.96 -11.10
C PHE A 295 -6.79 26.81 -11.98
N ASP A 296 -7.01 25.64 -12.57
CA ASP A 296 -8.28 25.35 -13.21
C ASP A 296 -9.43 25.51 -12.20
N GLN A 297 -10.62 25.82 -12.70
CA GLN A 297 -11.76 26.12 -11.85
C GLN A 297 -12.12 24.97 -10.90
N GLY A 298 -11.92 23.71 -11.31
CA GLY A 298 -12.15 22.53 -10.47
C GLY A 298 -11.19 22.49 -9.27
N VAL A 299 -9.90 22.73 -9.51
CA VAL A 299 -8.90 22.81 -8.44
C VAL A 299 -9.13 24.02 -7.53
N LYS A 300 -9.53 25.19 -8.07
CA LYS A 300 -9.92 26.35 -7.24
C LYS A 300 -11.08 26.03 -6.31
N ARG A 301 -12.14 25.39 -6.81
CA ARG A 301 -13.28 24.95 -5.98
C ARG A 301 -12.83 23.99 -4.87
N LEU A 302 -11.95 23.04 -5.18
CA LEU A 302 -11.40 22.11 -4.20
C LEU A 302 -10.56 22.82 -3.13
N MET A 303 -9.73 23.80 -3.53
CA MET A 303 -8.90 24.60 -2.63
C MET A 303 -9.77 25.45 -1.70
N LEU A 304 -10.72 26.20 -2.26
CA LEU A 304 -11.64 27.04 -1.50
C LEU A 304 -12.46 26.21 -0.52
N ASN A 305 -13.01 25.08 -0.96
CA ASN A 305 -13.78 24.18 -0.09
C ASN A 305 -12.96 23.70 1.10
N LYS A 306 -11.73 23.21 0.85
CA LYS A 306 -10.86 22.76 1.95
C LYS A 306 -10.45 23.91 2.86
N PHE A 307 -10.15 25.09 2.31
CA PHE A 307 -9.75 26.24 3.10
C PHE A 307 -10.88 26.71 4.03
N ILE A 308 -12.07 26.94 3.48
CA ILE A 308 -13.25 27.36 4.25
C ILE A 308 -13.57 26.31 5.32
N SER A 309 -13.61 25.03 4.94
CA SER A 309 -13.82 23.93 5.88
C SER A 309 -12.77 23.90 6.99
N LEU A 310 -11.49 24.12 6.67
CA LEU A 310 -10.42 24.15 7.67
C LEU A 310 -10.59 25.32 8.63
N LYS A 311 -10.93 26.50 8.13
CA LYS A 311 -11.08 27.71 8.94
C LYS A 311 -12.31 27.68 9.83
N GLU A 312 -13.45 27.22 9.34
CA GLU A 312 -14.64 26.98 10.16
C GLU A 312 -14.37 25.92 11.22
N ASN A 313 -13.68 24.83 10.87
CA ASN A 313 -13.32 23.82 11.87
C ASN A 313 -12.35 24.39 12.91
N VAL A 314 -11.47 25.34 12.58
CA VAL A 314 -10.59 25.99 13.56
C VAL A 314 -11.38 26.92 14.48
N GLU A 315 -12.37 27.65 13.99
CA GLU A 315 -13.27 28.47 14.81
C GLU A 315 -14.17 27.62 15.72
N ILE A 316 -14.71 26.51 15.22
CA ILE A 316 -15.45 25.53 16.02
C ILE A 316 -14.54 24.82 17.05
N ASN A 317 -13.23 24.70 16.76
CA ASN A 317 -12.23 24.13 17.67
C ASN A 317 -11.54 25.17 18.59
N LYS A 318 -11.91 26.46 18.55
CA LYS A 318 -11.48 27.44 19.58
C LYS A 318 -12.19 27.23 20.91
N ASN A 319 -13.32 26.52 20.92
CA ASN A 319 -13.64 25.64 22.03
C ASN A 319 -12.85 24.36 21.79
N PRO A 320 -11.75 24.07 22.52
CA PRO A 320 -11.08 22.78 22.39
C PRO A 320 -12.18 21.76 22.55
N LYS A 321 -12.47 20.95 21.51
CA LYS A 321 -13.54 19.95 21.55
C LYS A 321 -13.59 19.45 22.96
N THR A 322 -14.65 19.80 23.69
CA THR A 322 -15.02 19.08 24.89
C THR A 322 -15.20 17.70 24.32
N ARG A 323 -14.13 16.89 24.37
CA ARG A 323 -14.18 15.49 24.00
C ARG A 323 -15.26 15.03 24.91
N GLN A 324 -16.46 14.82 24.36
CA GLN A 324 -17.59 14.37 25.12
C GLN A 324 -17.05 13.29 26.02
N LYS A 325 -17.07 13.58 27.32
CA LYS A 325 -16.27 12.82 28.28
C LYS A 325 -16.90 11.44 28.27
N LEU A 326 -16.28 10.54 27.52
CA LEU A 326 -16.80 9.18 27.36
C LEU A 326 -16.90 8.59 28.75
N TYR A 327 -18.05 7.98 29.05
CA TYR A 327 -18.23 7.33 30.33
C TYR A 327 -17.11 6.30 30.56
N SER A 328 -16.55 6.29 31.76
CA SER A 328 -15.51 5.33 32.17
C SER A 328 -15.52 5.27 33.69
N ASP A 329 -15.86 4.10 34.23
CA ASP A 329 -15.67 3.74 35.63
C ASP A 329 -14.49 2.74 35.72
N GLU A 330 -14.34 1.99 36.82
CA GLU A 330 -13.25 1.02 36.99
C GLU A 330 -13.46 -0.31 36.24
N GLU A 331 -14.68 -0.63 35.80
CA GLU A 331 -15.06 -1.92 35.23
C GLU A 331 -15.46 -1.84 33.75
N SER A 332 -15.95 -0.67 33.33
CA SER A 332 -16.69 -0.45 32.10
C SER A 332 -16.41 0.92 31.49
N LYS A 333 -16.55 1.00 30.17
CA LYS A 333 -16.23 2.17 29.36
C LYS A 333 -17.17 2.31 28.18
N GLU A 334 -17.51 3.54 27.83
CA GLU A 334 -18.23 3.87 26.62
C GLU A 334 -17.32 3.82 25.39
N CYS A 335 -17.76 3.10 24.36
CA CYS A 335 -17.02 3.00 23.11
C CYS A 335 -17.19 4.28 22.28
N GLY A 336 -16.11 5.01 22.00
CA GLY A 336 -16.11 6.22 21.16
C GLY A 336 -16.38 6.00 19.66
N ARG A 337 -17.13 4.94 19.31
CA ARG A 337 -17.68 4.70 17.97
C ARG A 337 -19.14 4.26 18.03
N CYS A 338 -19.44 3.24 18.84
CA CYS A 338 -20.80 2.70 18.93
C CYS A 338 -21.56 3.21 20.14
N HIS A 339 -20.93 4.01 21.01
CA HIS A 339 -21.50 4.61 22.22
C HIS A 339 -22.13 3.62 23.21
N GLN A 340 -21.85 2.33 23.05
CA GLN A 340 -22.23 1.30 24.02
C GLN A 340 -21.22 1.29 25.17
N ILE A 341 -21.74 1.28 26.40
CA ILE A 341 -20.97 0.99 27.63
C ILE A 341 -20.66 -0.52 27.63
N LYS A 342 -19.39 -0.88 27.81
CA LYS A 342 -18.91 -2.27 27.77
C LYS A 342 -17.85 -2.52 28.82
N PRO A 343 -17.72 -3.76 29.32
CA PRO A 343 -16.65 -4.11 30.25
C PRO A 343 -15.26 -3.91 29.63
N TYR A 344 -14.25 -3.66 30.46
CA TYR A 344 -12.88 -3.38 30.03
C TYR A 344 -12.25 -4.50 29.19
N ASN A 345 -12.65 -5.76 29.40
CA ASN A 345 -12.20 -6.90 28.61
C ASN A 345 -12.64 -6.82 27.13
N GLU A 346 -13.66 -6.03 26.80
CA GLU A 346 -14.10 -5.74 25.42
C GLU A 346 -13.23 -4.67 24.75
N TYR A 347 -12.24 -4.11 25.43
CA TYR A 347 -11.28 -3.15 24.89
C TYR A 347 -9.91 -3.80 24.74
N GLY A 348 -9.18 -3.37 23.71
CA GLY A 348 -7.74 -3.63 23.69
C GLY A 348 -7.03 -2.62 24.59
N ALA A 349 -5.79 -2.95 24.96
CA ALA A 349 -4.91 -2.02 25.67
C ALA A 349 -3.59 -1.82 24.92
N ARG A 350 -2.90 -0.73 25.24
CA ARG A 350 -1.49 -0.52 24.94
C ARG A 350 -0.78 -0.02 26.20
N ILE A 351 0.49 -0.36 26.36
CA ILE A 351 1.33 0.17 27.44
C ILE A 351 1.98 1.45 26.93
N MET A 352 1.88 2.54 27.70
CA MET A 352 2.53 3.81 27.40
C MET A 352 3.03 4.41 28.71
N GLY A 353 4.36 4.58 28.84
CA GLY A 353 4.98 5.02 30.09
C GLY A 353 4.65 4.11 31.27
N GLY A 354 4.70 2.79 31.08
CA GLY A 354 4.35 1.79 32.12
C GLY A 354 2.85 1.64 32.41
N LYS A 355 2.00 2.60 32.01
CA LYS A 355 0.55 2.54 32.27
C LYS A 355 -0.20 1.83 31.14
N LYS A 356 -1.14 0.95 31.53
CA LYS A 356 -2.06 0.28 30.60
C LYS A 356 -3.18 1.25 30.18
N ILE A 357 -3.14 1.71 28.94
CA ILE A 357 -4.15 2.63 28.39
C ILE A 357 -5.07 1.85 27.47
N LEU A 358 -6.36 1.77 27.83
CA LEU A 358 -7.39 1.18 26.99
C LEU A 358 -7.62 2.04 25.74
N PHE A 359 -7.84 1.38 24.60
CA PHE A 359 -8.25 2.10 23.39
C PHE A 359 -9.60 2.81 23.62
N SER A 360 -9.85 3.87 22.85
CA SER A 360 -11.14 4.59 22.89
C SER A 360 -12.29 3.82 22.24
N ARG A 361 -12.03 2.67 21.60
CA ARG A 361 -13.00 1.88 20.84
C ARG A 361 -12.90 0.43 21.25
N CYS A 362 -14.05 -0.24 21.39
CA CYS A 362 -14.11 -1.68 21.70
C CYS A 362 -13.46 -2.53 20.58
N LYS A 363 -13.10 -3.77 20.92
CA LYS A 363 -12.46 -4.76 20.04
C LYS A 363 -13.26 -4.94 18.75
N LYS A 364 -14.57 -5.17 18.84
CA LYS A 364 -15.48 -5.30 17.67
C LYS A 364 -15.38 -4.10 16.74
N CYS A 365 -15.59 -2.88 17.26
CA CYS A 365 -15.52 -1.66 16.44
C CYS A 365 -14.14 -1.45 15.79
N ARG A 366 -13.05 -1.84 16.46
CA ARG A 366 -11.69 -1.77 15.90
C ARG A 366 -11.50 -2.77 14.76
N ILE A 367 -11.99 -3.99 14.92
CA ILE A 367 -11.96 -5.03 13.87
C ILE A 367 -12.75 -4.55 12.65
N ASP A 368 -13.96 -4.02 12.87
CA ASP A 368 -14.80 -3.48 11.80
C ASP A 368 -14.12 -2.34 11.04
N ILE A 369 -13.56 -1.34 11.74
CA ILE A 369 -12.79 -0.24 11.09
C ILE A 369 -11.64 -0.81 10.28
N LYS A 370 -10.88 -1.75 10.84
CA LYS A 370 -9.74 -2.35 10.17
C LYS A 370 -10.18 -3.06 8.89
N GLN A 371 -11.28 -3.80 8.92
CA GLN A 371 -11.80 -4.53 7.76
C GLN A 371 -12.36 -3.58 6.69
N ILE A 372 -13.13 -2.55 7.08
CA ILE A 372 -13.58 -1.48 6.18
C ILE A 372 -12.38 -0.83 5.49
N TYR A 373 -11.33 -0.49 6.26
CA TYR A 373 -10.11 0.09 5.73
C TYR A 373 -9.39 -0.84 4.75
N GLN A 374 -9.29 -2.13 5.07
CA GLN A 374 -8.68 -3.14 4.21
C GLN A 374 -9.43 -3.29 2.88
N TYR A 375 -10.76 -3.38 2.91
CA TYR A 375 -11.57 -3.45 1.69
C TYR A 375 -11.51 -2.16 0.88
N ASN A 376 -11.55 -0.99 1.52
CA ASN A 376 -11.39 0.29 0.83
C ASN A 376 -10.06 0.36 0.08
N ASN A 377 -8.97 -0.06 0.73
CA ASN A 377 -7.67 -0.13 0.07
C ASN A 377 -7.63 -1.19 -1.05
N LYS A 378 -8.32 -2.33 -0.87
CA LYS A 378 -8.47 -3.32 -1.93
C LYS A 378 -9.19 -2.75 -3.16
N VAL A 379 -10.30 -2.01 -2.98
CA VAL A 379 -11.01 -1.31 -4.07
C VAL A 379 -10.08 -0.33 -4.78
N LYS A 380 -9.32 0.48 -4.03
CA LYS A 380 -8.34 1.42 -4.61
C LYS A 380 -7.29 0.69 -5.45
N ILE A 381 -6.72 -0.40 -4.94
CA ILE A 381 -5.73 -1.19 -5.69
C ILE A 381 -6.36 -1.76 -6.96
N LEU A 382 -7.51 -2.45 -6.86
CA LEU A 382 -8.18 -3.09 -7.99
C LEU A 382 -8.54 -2.10 -9.11
N ARG A 383 -8.94 -0.88 -8.75
CA ARG A 383 -9.28 0.18 -9.71
C ARG A 383 -8.07 0.86 -10.34
N ASN A 384 -6.92 0.85 -9.67
CA ASN A 384 -5.76 1.64 -10.09
C ASN A 384 -4.58 0.80 -10.59
N VAL A 385 -4.58 -0.52 -10.37
CA VAL A 385 -3.52 -1.42 -10.88
C VAL A 385 -3.46 -1.34 -12.41
N TYR A 386 -2.26 -1.32 -12.95
CA TYR A 386 -1.97 -1.14 -14.38
C TYR A 386 -2.67 0.10 -14.96
N ASN A 387 -2.65 1.21 -14.21
CA ASN A 387 -3.30 2.47 -14.57
C ASN A 387 -4.79 2.30 -14.91
N GLY A 388 -5.47 1.39 -14.21
CA GLY A 388 -6.91 1.17 -14.36
C GLY A 388 -7.33 0.32 -15.54
N LYS A 389 -6.40 -0.25 -16.31
CA LYS A 389 -6.69 -1.12 -17.46
C LYS A 389 -7.62 -2.30 -17.11
N LEU A 390 -7.57 -2.81 -15.88
CA LEU A 390 -8.38 -3.95 -15.46
C LEU A 390 -9.77 -3.57 -14.93
N LYS A 391 -10.06 -2.27 -14.76
CA LYS A 391 -11.36 -1.73 -14.29
C LYS A 391 -11.93 -2.44 -13.04
N GLY A 392 -11.08 -3.03 -12.19
CA GLY A 392 -11.50 -3.82 -11.02
C GLY A 392 -12.27 -5.10 -11.33
N LYS A 393 -12.06 -5.72 -12.50
CA LYS A 393 -12.71 -6.97 -12.91
C LYS A 393 -11.73 -8.14 -12.94
N CYS A 394 -12.28 -9.36 -12.84
CA CYS A 394 -11.55 -10.59 -13.15
C CYS A 394 -11.13 -10.57 -14.63
N GLN A 395 -9.92 -11.03 -14.92
CA GLN A 395 -9.42 -11.07 -16.31
C GLN A 395 -9.98 -12.23 -17.14
N ILE A 396 -10.56 -13.25 -16.51
CA ILE A 396 -11.07 -14.46 -17.19
C ILE A 396 -12.60 -14.41 -17.33
N CYS A 397 -13.31 -13.71 -16.44
CA CYS A 397 -14.77 -13.65 -16.47
C CYS A 397 -15.28 -12.28 -16.02
N SER A 398 -16.58 -12.07 -16.10
CA SER A 398 -17.22 -10.78 -15.78
C SER A 398 -17.39 -10.46 -14.30
N THR A 399 -16.78 -11.23 -13.37
CA THR A 399 -16.85 -10.92 -11.93
C THR A 399 -16.11 -9.62 -11.62
N ASP A 400 -16.73 -8.71 -10.88
CA ASP A 400 -16.20 -7.38 -10.59
C ASP A 400 -16.31 -7.02 -9.08
N VAL A 401 -16.13 -5.72 -8.78
CA VAL A 401 -16.15 -5.17 -7.41
C VAL A 401 -17.48 -5.39 -6.66
N LYS A 402 -18.58 -5.79 -7.32
CA LYS A 402 -19.81 -6.22 -6.62
C LYS A 402 -19.55 -7.46 -5.77
N ARG A 403 -18.63 -8.33 -6.20
CA ARG A 403 -18.15 -9.49 -5.43
C ARG A 403 -16.74 -9.26 -4.93
N LEU A 404 -16.46 -8.08 -4.38
CA LEU A 404 -15.13 -7.67 -3.92
C LEU A 404 -14.42 -8.72 -3.05
N PRO A 405 -15.07 -9.40 -2.09
CA PRO A 405 -14.43 -10.48 -1.33
C PRO A 405 -13.86 -11.60 -2.20
N SER A 406 -14.54 -11.91 -3.30
CA SER A 406 -14.20 -12.98 -4.23
C SER A 406 -13.11 -12.61 -5.24
N LEU A 407 -12.55 -11.39 -5.24
CA LEU A 407 -11.44 -11.01 -6.13
C LEU A 407 -10.08 -11.20 -5.44
N GLU A 408 -9.13 -11.85 -6.09
CA GLU A 408 -7.78 -12.13 -5.58
C GLU A 408 -6.69 -11.77 -6.60
N PHE A 409 -5.48 -11.50 -6.11
CA PHE A 409 -4.31 -11.28 -6.95
C PHE A 409 -3.61 -12.61 -7.24
N HIS A 410 -3.67 -13.05 -8.49
CA HIS A 410 -3.03 -14.26 -8.97
C HIS A 410 -1.64 -13.95 -9.50
N HIS A 411 -0.65 -14.68 -8.99
CA HIS A 411 0.75 -14.53 -9.42
C HIS A 411 1.04 -15.69 -10.38
N LYS A 412 1.30 -15.37 -11.65
CA LYS A 412 1.65 -16.38 -12.66
C LYS A 412 2.90 -17.16 -12.25
N ASP A 413 3.88 -16.45 -11.69
CA ASP A 413 5.05 -17.04 -11.03
C ASP A 413 4.93 -16.87 -9.50
N PRO A 414 4.70 -17.95 -8.74
CA PRO A 414 4.67 -17.91 -7.29
C PRO A 414 5.96 -17.39 -6.65
N LYS A 415 7.12 -17.53 -7.31
CA LYS A 415 8.43 -17.08 -6.79
C LYS A 415 8.52 -15.55 -6.71
N LEU A 416 7.74 -14.83 -7.52
CA LEU A 416 7.71 -13.37 -7.50
C LEU A 416 6.88 -12.80 -6.34
N LYS A 417 6.13 -13.63 -5.62
CA LYS A 417 5.24 -13.18 -4.55
C LYS A 417 6.04 -12.71 -3.32
N GLY A 418 6.28 -11.39 -3.23
CA GLY A 418 7.10 -10.78 -2.18
C GLY A 418 6.33 -10.37 -0.93
N VAL A 419 4.98 -10.32 -0.95
CA VAL A 419 4.17 -9.85 0.18
C VAL A 419 3.36 -10.97 0.82
N LYS A 420 3.44 -11.05 2.16
CA LYS A 420 2.45 -11.78 2.97
C LYS A 420 1.10 -11.07 2.87
N SER A 421 0.03 -11.80 2.56
CA SER A 421 -1.32 -11.28 2.26
C SER A 421 -1.83 -10.19 3.24
N PHE A 422 -1.43 -10.23 4.52
CA PHE A 422 -1.88 -9.32 5.56
C PHE A 422 -1.30 -7.88 5.51
N SER A 423 -0.12 -7.66 4.93
CA SER A 423 0.48 -6.30 4.86
C SER A 423 0.03 -5.52 3.62
N LEU A 424 -0.64 -6.19 2.67
CA LEU A 424 -1.06 -5.63 1.38
C LEU A 424 -2.00 -4.42 1.50
N TYR A 425 -2.66 -4.20 2.63
CA TYR A 425 -3.71 -3.18 2.68
C TYR A 425 -3.43 -2.07 3.70
N ARG A 426 -2.20 -1.89 4.17
CA ARG A 426 -1.84 -0.74 5.03
C ARG A 426 -1.50 0.52 4.25
N ASN A 427 -0.81 0.37 3.12
CA ASN A 427 -0.50 1.47 2.20
C ASN A 427 -0.82 1.00 0.78
N TRP A 428 -1.97 1.44 0.27
CA TRP A 428 -2.51 0.95 -1.00
C TRP A 428 -1.61 1.31 -2.19
N GLU A 429 -0.88 2.43 -2.15
CA GLU A 429 0.03 2.85 -3.22
C GLU A 429 1.26 1.96 -3.30
N LYS A 430 1.88 1.68 -2.14
CA LYS A 430 3.02 0.76 -2.05
C LYS A 430 2.62 -0.62 -2.53
N THR A 431 1.44 -1.09 -2.13
CA THR A 431 0.95 -2.40 -2.56
C THR A 431 0.61 -2.45 -4.03
N LYS A 432 -0.04 -1.40 -4.59
CA LYS A 432 -0.27 -1.29 -6.03
C LYS A 432 1.04 -1.46 -6.81
N LYS A 433 2.06 -0.65 -6.47
CA LYS A 433 3.38 -0.71 -7.13
C LYS A 433 4.01 -2.11 -7.04
N GLN A 434 3.82 -2.78 -5.91
CA GLN A 434 4.33 -4.12 -5.73
C GLN A 434 3.58 -5.15 -6.59
N ILE A 435 2.25 -5.12 -6.61
CA ILE A 435 1.43 -6.00 -7.47
C ILE A 435 1.78 -5.83 -8.94
N GLU A 436 2.01 -4.60 -9.39
CA GLU A 436 2.45 -4.29 -10.76
C GLU A 436 3.85 -4.84 -11.04
N LYS A 437 4.78 -4.69 -10.09
CA LYS A 437 6.14 -5.26 -10.18
C LYS A 437 6.11 -6.80 -10.25
N GLU A 438 5.24 -7.43 -9.48
CA GLU A 438 5.07 -8.89 -9.42
C GLU A 438 4.24 -9.43 -10.61
N LYS A 439 3.78 -8.53 -11.49
CA LYS A 439 2.93 -8.84 -12.66
C LYS A 439 1.69 -9.67 -12.28
N ALA A 440 1.14 -9.44 -11.09
CA ALA A 440 -0.01 -10.20 -10.63
C ALA A 440 -1.28 -9.75 -11.35
N THR A 441 -2.17 -10.69 -11.64
CA THR A 441 -3.44 -10.46 -12.32
C THR A 441 -4.60 -10.48 -11.34
N ILE A 442 -5.73 -9.87 -11.70
CA ILE A 442 -6.95 -9.95 -10.89
C ILE A 442 -7.79 -11.12 -11.39
N LEU A 443 -8.07 -12.08 -10.52
CA LEU A 443 -8.98 -13.19 -10.79
C LEU A 443 -10.03 -13.31 -9.70
N CYS A 444 -11.23 -13.74 -10.04
CA CYS A 444 -12.17 -14.19 -9.01
C CYS A 444 -11.74 -15.55 -8.45
N VAL A 445 -12.18 -15.91 -7.23
CA VAL A 445 -11.83 -17.17 -6.57
C VAL A 445 -12.15 -18.37 -7.48
N ASN A 446 -13.29 -18.37 -8.17
CA ASN A 446 -13.63 -19.47 -9.10
C ASN A 446 -12.60 -19.66 -10.21
N CYS A 447 -12.19 -18.57 -10.89
CA CYS A 447 -11.18 -18.62 -11.95
C CYS A 447 -9.79 -18.91 -11.38
N HIS A 448 -9.48 -18.36 -10.20
CA HIS A 448 -8.21 -18.55 -9.53
C HIS A 448 -8.00 -20.01 -9.12
N THR A 449 -9.02 -20.67 -8.56
CA THR A 449 -8.99 -22.09 -8.22
C THR A 449 -8.84 -22.95 -9.48
N LYS A 450 -9.61 -22.69 -10.54
CA LYS A 450 -9.48 -23.42 -11.82
C LYS A 450 -8.07 -23.32 -12.39
N GLN A 451 -7.47 -22.13 -12.39
CA GLN A 451 -6.11 -21.93 -12.90
C GLN A 451 -5.04 -22.67 -12.08
N ARG A 452 -5.25 -22.83 -10.77
CA ARG A 452 -4.33 -23.60 -9.90
C ARG A 452 -4.49 -25.11 -10.02
N SER A 453 -5.62 -25.60 -10.50
CA SER A 453 -5.92 -27.03 -10.58
C SER A 453 -5.32 -27.69 -11.82
N LYS A 454 -3.98 -27.73 -11.89
CA LYS A 454 -3.21 -28.31 -13.01
C LYS A 454 -3.71 -29.70 -13.42
N HIS A 455 -3.79 -30.64 -12.48
CA HIS A 455 -4.24 -32.01 -12.76
C HIS A 455 -5.68 -32.06 -13.27
N TYR A 456 -6.59 -31.21 -12.76
CA TYR A 456 -7.94 -31.15 -13.31
C TYR A 456 -7.92 -30.69 -14.77
N ASN A 457 -7.16 -29.63 -15.09
CA ASN A 457 -7.10 -29.09 -16.45
C ASN A 457 -6.48 -30.09 -17.43
N ASN A 458 -5.42 -30.81 -17.01
CA ASN A 458 -4.75 -31.81 -17.85
C ASN A 458 -5.64 -33.04 -18.13
N TYR A 459 -6.55 -33.38 -17.21
CA TYR A 459 -7.37 -34.59 -17.29
C TYR A 459 -8.88 -34.30 -17.26
N GLU A 460 -9.28 -33.10 -17.68
CA GLU A 460 -10.67 -32.62 -17.58
C GLU A 460 -11.63 -33.55 -18.35
N LYS A 461 -11.21 -34.03 -19.52
CA LYS A 461 -11.98 -34.95 -20.35
C LYS A 461 -12.29 -36.26 -19.60
N ILE A 462 -11.26 -36.91 -19.05
CA ILE A 462 -11.41 -38.18 -18.30
C ILE A 462 -12.27 -38.02 -17.06
N ILE A 463 -12.10 -36.91 -16.33
CA ILE A 463 -12.89 -36.59 -15.14
C ILE A 463 -14.37 -36.43 -15.52
N LYS A 464 -14.67 -35.73 -16.62
CA LYS A 464 -16.05 -35.48 -17.08
C LYS A 464 -16.73 -36.70 -17.72
N GLU A 465 -15.96 -37.56 -18.40
CA GLU A 465 -16.45 -38.78 -19.06
C GLU A 465 -16.89 -39.87 -18.09
N CYS A 466 -16.42 -39.81 -16.84
CA CYS A 466 -16.76 -40.79 -15.83
C CYS A 466 -18.29 -40.89 -15.65
N LYS A 467 -18.88 -41.98 -16.15
CA LYS A 467 -20.29 -42.31 -15.94
C LYS A 467 -20.47 -42.54 -14.44
N LEU A 468 -21.23 -41.65 -13.81
CA LEU A 468 -21.33 -41.54 -12.35
C LEU A 468 -22.04 -42.74 -11.73
N ASP A 469 -22.90 -43.39 -12.51
CA ASP A 469 -23.84 -44.38 -12.03
C ASP A 469 -23.22 -45.78 -11.88
N SER A 470 -21.99 -46.00 -12.39
CA SER A 470 -21.34 -47.32 -12.41
C SER A 470 -20.16 -47.50 -11.45
N LEU A 471 -19.74 -46.46 -10.70
CA LEU A 471 -18.58 -46.53 -9.79
C LEU A 471 -19.01 -46.23 -8.35
N SER A 472 -19.32 -47.28 -7.59
CA SER A 472 -19.82 -47.15 -6.21
C SER A 472 -18.71 -47.17 -5.15
N SER A 473 -17.53 -47.75 -5.46
CA SER A 473 -16.40 -47.88 -4.52
C SER A 473 -15.13 -47.11 -4.95
N ASN A 474 -14.29 -46.75 -3.97
CA ASN A 474 -12.99 -46.13 -4.22
C ASN A 474 -12.08 -47.00 -5.10
N ASN A 475 -12.14 -48.33 -4.94
CA ASN A 475 -11.33 -49.26 -5.73
C ASN A 475 -11.72 -49.20 -7.22
N GLN A 476 -13.02 -49.20 -7.53
CA GLN A 476 -13.48 -49.05 -8.92
C GLN A 476 -13.04 -47.72 -9.54
N ILE A 477 -13.12 -46.62 -8.79
CA ILE A 477 -12.63 -45.31 -9.27
C ILE A 477 -11.12 -45.35 -9.51
N PHE A 478 -10.36 -45.95 -8.59
CA PHE A 478 -8.91 -46.07 -8.72
C PHE A 478 -8.51 -46.93 -9.93
N GLN A 479 -9.15 -48.09 -10.12
CA GLN A 479 -8.95 -48.95 -11.29
C GLN A 479 -9.30 -48.22 -12.59
N TYR A 480 -10.44 -47.52 -12.64
CA TYR A 480 -10.81 -46.69 -13.79
C TYR A 480 -9.72 -45.66 -14.13
N VAL A 481 -9.21 -44.96 -13.11
CA VAL A 481 -8.15 -43.95 -13.30
C VAL A 481 -6.84 -44.59 -13.75
N ASN A 482 -6.44 -45.73 -13.17
CA ASN A 482 -5.23 -46.44 -13.58
C ASN A 482 -5.32 -46.89 -15.05
N ASN A 483 -6.46 -47.43 -15.46
CA ASN A 483 -6.67 -47.91 -16.82
C ASN A 483 -6.68 -46.75 -17.84
N LYS A 484 -7.26 -45.60 -17.47
CA LYS A 484 -7.29 -44.42 -18.35
C LYS A 484 -6.00 -43.62 -18.34
N LEU A 485 -5.17 -43.74 -17.31
CA LEU A 485 -3.94 -42.98 -17.11
C LEU A 485 -2.76 -43.88 -16.68
N PRO A 486 -2.40 -44.89 -17.48
CA PRO A 486 -1.34 -45.83 -17.13
C PRO A 486 0.02 -45.13 -16.94
N ASN A 487 0.29 -44.11 -17.77
CA ASN A 487 1.56 -43.39 -17.81
C ASN A 487 1.62 -42.14 -16.91
N ALA A 488 0.53 -41.80 -16.20
CA ALA A 488 0.55 -40.64 -15.31
C ALA A 488 1.29 -40.96 -14.00
N ASP A 489 1.89 -39.96 -13.36
CA ASP A 489 2.48 -40.17 -12.04
C ASP A 489 1.41 -40.46 -10.97
N TYR A 490 1.84 -41.02 -9.83
CA TYR A 490 0.94 -41.38 -8.73
C TYR A 490 0.12 -40.19 -8.20
N GLU A 491 0.72 -39.01 -8.07
CA GLU A 491 0.02 -37.83 -7.53
C GLU A 491 -1.02 -37.31 -8.52
N ALA A 492 -0.73 -37.34 -9.82
CA ALA A 492 -1.69 -37.05 -10.88
C ALA A 492 -2.91 -37.97 -10.80
N ARG A 493 -2.71 -39.30 -10.76
CA ARG A 493 -3.82 -40.27 -10.62
C ARG A 493 -4.62 -40.07 -9.34
N ARG A 494 -3.94 -39.80 -8.23
CA ARG A 494 -4.57 -39.51 -6.94
C ARG A 494 -5.42 -38.24 -7.00
N GLN A 495 -4.96 -37.18 -7.66
CA GLN A 495 -5.71 -35.94 -7.83
C GLN A 495 -6.91 -36.13 -8.77
N VAL A 496 -6.78 -36.91 -9.83
CA VAL A 496 -7.90 -37.26 -10.73
C VAL A 496 -8.96 -38.05 -9.98
N THR A 497 -8.56 -39.09 -9.25
CA THR A 497 -9.44 -39.89 -8.37
C THR A 497 -10.23 -39.00 -7.40
N ARG A 498 -9.57 -38.04 -6.75
CA ARG A 498 -10.21 -37.07 -5.85
C ARG A 498 -11.24 -36.18 -6.54
N ASN A 499 -10.97 -35.76 -7.77
CA ASN A 499 -11.90 -34.93 -8.54
C ASN A 499 -13.12 -35.74 -8.98
N ILE A 500 -12.93 -36.99 -9.43
CA ILE A 500 -14.04 -37.89 -9.77
C ILE A 500 -14.94 -38.13 -8.55
N LYS A 501 -14.37 -38.50 -7.39
CA LYS A 501 -15.13 -38.63 -6.14
C LYS A 501 -15.90 -37.37 -5.78
N LYS A 502 -15.24 -36.21 -5.85
CA LYS A 502 -15.87 -34.91 -5.59
C LYS A 502 -17.04 -34.65 -6.55
N GLN A 503 -16.89 -34.98 -7.83
CA GLN A 503 -17.93 -34.84 -8.84
C GLN A 503 -19.13 -35.74 -8.55
N ILE A 504 -18.90 -37.02 -8.22
CA ILE A 504 -19.96 -37.97 -7.84
C ILE A 504 -20.75 -37.45 -6.65
N VAL A 505 -20.06 -37.14 -5.55
CA VAL A 505 -20.70 -36.61 -4.33
C VAL A 505 -21.50 -35.34 -4.63
N ILE A 506 -20.95 -34.43 -5.44
CA ILE A 506 -21.65 -33.17 -5.73
C ILE A 506 -22.86 -33.36 -6.63
N ASN A 507 -22.75 -34.21 -7.64
CA ASN A 507 -23.85 -34.54 -8.54
C ASN A 507 -24.99 -35.20 -7.78
N TYR A 508 -24.65 -36.14 -6.91
CA TYR A 508 -25.59 -36.88 -6.07
C TYR A 508 -26.31 -35.97 -5.07
N LEU A 509 -25.58 -35.28 -4.20
CA LEU A 509 -26.18 -34.52 -3.10
C LEU A 509 -26.80 -33.19 -3.54
N TYR A 510 -26.23 -32.53 -4.55
CA TYR A 510 -26.55 -31.13 -4.87
C TYR A 510 -26.93 -30.90 -6.34
N GLY A 511 -27.24 -31.96 -7.08
CA GLY A 511 -27.62 -31.86 -8.50
C GLY A 511 -26.52 -31.27 -9.39
N GLY A 512 -25.26 -31.39 -8.95
CA GLY A 512 -24.11 -30.97 -9.74
C GLY A 512 -23.86 -29.47 -9.77
N LYS A 513 -24.56 -28.67 -8.97
CA LYS A 513 -24.52 -27.21 -9.02
C LYS A 513 -24.19 -26.59 -7.67
N CYS A 514 -23.59 -25.40 -7.69
CA CYS A 514 -23.46 -24.52 -6.54
C CYS A 514 -24.86 -24.18 -6.00
N VAL A 515 -25.11 -24.42 -4.72
CA VAL A 515 -26.37 -24.10 -4.07
C VAL A 515 -26.62 -22.58 -4.11
N GLY A 516 -25.62 -21.77 -3.78
CA GLY A 516 -25.79 -20.31 -3.66
C GLY A 516 -26.13 -19.59 -4.97
N CYS A 517 -25.37 -19.79 -6.05
CA CYS A 517 -25.60 -19.07 -7.32
C CYS A 517 -26.25 -19.90 -8.43
N ARG A 518 -26.21 -21.24 -8.36
CA ARG A 518 -26.65 -22.17 -9.43
C ARG A 518 -25.92 -22.06 -10.78
N ASP A 519 -25.14 -20.99 -11.00
CA ASP A 519 -24.38 -20.75 -12.24
C ASP A 519 -23.15 -21.66 -12.42
N ILE A 520 -22.53 -22.08 -11.30
CA ILE A 520 -21.32 -22.92 -11.32
C ILE A 520 -21.72 -24.37 -11.06
N SER A 521 -21.23 -25.27 -11.89
CA SER A 521 -21.53 -26.70 -11.86
C SER A 521 -20.28 -27.56 -12.01
N THR A 522 -20.43 -28.86 -11.74
CA THR A 522 -19.41 -29.87 -12.04
C THR A 522 -19.05 -29.91 -13.52
N LYS A 523 -20.00 -29.59 -14.41
CA LYS A 523 -19.79 -29.56 -15.87
C LYS A 523 -18.90 -28.39 -16.32
N ASN A 524 -19.03 -27.21 -15.71
CA ASN A 524 -18.30 -26.01 -16.17
C ASN A 524 -17.05 -25.66 -15.34
N ASN A 525 -17.05 -25.92 -14.03
CA ASN A 525 -15.93 -25.58 -13.15
C ASN A 525 -15.96 -26.37 -11.82
N LEU A 526 -15.80 -27.69 -11.90
CA LEU A 526 -15.69 -28.58 -10.73
C LEU A 526 -14.64 -28.12 -9.69
N PRO A 527 -13.44 -27.62 -10.07
CA PRO A 527 -12.46 -27.15 -9.10
C PRO A 527 -12.98 -26.05 -8.17
N ALA A 528 -13.82 -25.15 -8.68
CA ALA A 528 -14.33 -24.03 -7.91
C ALA A 528 -15.36 -24.42 -6.84
N LEU A 529 -15.96 -25.61 -6.89
CA LEU A 529 -16.96 -26.03 -5.91
C LEU A 529 -16.31 -26.46 -4.59
N GLN A 530 -16.89 -26.08 -3.46
CA GLN A 530 -16.36 -26.31 -2.11
C GLN A 530 -17.52 -26.67 -1.17
N PHE A 531 -17.28 -27.55 -0.21
CA PHE A 531 -18.27 -27.85 0.83
C PHE A 531 -18.27 -26.76 1.89
N HIS A 532 -19.45 -26.40 2.38
CA HIS A 532 -19.70 -25.32 3.32
C HIS A 532 -20.76 -25.75 4.34
N HIS A 533 -20.46 -25.61 5.64
CA HIS A 533 -21.40 -25.88 6.72
C HIS A 533 -22.47 -24.79 6.77
N ARG A 534 -23.74 -25.20 6.81
CA ARG A 534 -24.85 -24.25 7.04
C ARG A 534 -24.88 -23.76 8.48
N ASP A 535 -24.53 -24.63 9.41
CA ASP A 535 -24.48 -24.32 10.83
C ASP A 535 -23.26 -23.44 11.15
N LYS A 536 -23.53 -22.23 11.65
CA LYS A 536 -22.51 -21.22 12.02
C LYS A 536 -22.02 -21.39 13.45
N GLU A 537 -22.71 -22.14 14.30
CA GLU A 537 -22.39 -22.29 15.72
C GLU A 537 -21.25 -23.28 15.95
N ASN A 538 -21.03 -24.20 15.02
CA ASN A 538 -19.95 -25.18 15.12
C ASN A 538 -19.00 -25.20 13.91
N PRO A 539 -18.29 -24.10 13.61
CA PRO A 539 -17.37 -24.02 12.47
C PRO A 539 -16.15 -24.95 12.61
N TYR A 540 -15.95 -25.53 13.79
CA TYR A 540 -14.83 -26.42 14.12
C TYR A 540 -15.18 -27.92 14.03
N LYS A 541 -16.45 -28.29 13.84
CA LYS A 541 -16.89 -29.69 13.66
C LYS A 541 -16.52 -30.29 12.31
N MET A 542 -15.98 -29.51 11.37
CA MET A 542 -15.24 -30.12 10.27
C MET A 542 -14.17 -31.04 10.86
N SER A 543 -14.14 -32.29 10.40
CA SER A 543 -12.93 -33.09 10.42
C SER A 543 -11.86 -32.35 9.62
N LYS A 544 -11.20 -31.34 10.20
CA LYS A 544 -10.10 -30.44 9.79
C LYS A 544 -9.84 -30.05 8.32
N THR A 545 -10.48 -30.60 7.29
CA THR A 545 -10.50 -30.21 5.85
C THR A 545 -11.15 -31.34 5.03
N TYR A 546 -11.53 -31.10 3.76
CA TYR A 546 -11.83 -32.18 2.77
C TYR A 546 -10.73 -33.27 2.72
N VAL A 547 -9.53 -32.95 3.22
CA VAL A 547 -8.42 -33.86 3.50
C VAL A 547 -8.85 -35.10 4.28
N ASN A 548 -9.78 -34.98 5.23
CA ASN A 548 -10.24 -36.11 6.04
C ASN A 548 -11.35 -36.91 5.32
N LEU A 549 -12.12 -36.26 4.44
CA LEU A 549 -13.13 -36.92 3.62
C LEU A 549 -12.52 -37.70 2.46
N ARG A 550 -11.35 -37.28 1.96
CA ARG A 550 -10.79 -37.81 0.69
C ARG A 550 -10.47 -39.31 0.72
N ASN A 551 -10.25 -39.88 1.91
CA ASN A 551 -9.91 -41.30 2.09
C ASN A 551 -11.15 -42.18 2.37
N LEU A 552 -12.30 -41.58 2.73
CA LEU A 552 -13.53 -42.32 3.00
C LEU A 552 -14.16 -42.85 1.71
N GLU A 553 -15.00 -43.87 1.80
CA GLU A 553 -15.82 -44.31 0.66
C GLU A 553 -16.84 -43.23 0.27
N THR A 554 -17.25 -43.21 -1.00
CA THR A 554 -18.20 -42.19 -1.50
C THR A 554 -19.50 -42.18 -0.68
N LYS A 555 -20.02 -43.37 -0.33
CA LYS A 555 -21.21 -43.55 0.53
C LYS A 555 -21.02 -42.91 1.92
N GLU A 556 -19.85 -43.07 2.53
CA GLU A 556 -19.52 -42.48 3.84
C GLU A 556 -19.36 -40.96 3.77
N ILE A 557 -18.73 -40.44 2.70
CA ILE A 557 -18.63 -38.99 2.47
C ILE A 557 -20.03 -38.38 2.40
N ILE A 558 -20.94 -39.01 1.64
CA ILE A 558 -22.33 -38.58 1.50
C ILE A 558 -23.04 -38.56 2.85
N LYS A 559 -22.96 -39.66 3.62
CA LYS A 559 -23.55 -39.77 4.96
C LYS A 559 -23.04 -38.65 5.87
N LYS A 560 -21.72 -38.44 5.91
CA LYS A 560 -21.09 -37.42 6.76
C LYS A 560 -21.48 -35.99 6.38
N LEU A 561 -21.52 -35.67 5.08
CA LEU A 561 -21.95 -34.35 4.62
C LEU A 561 -23.43 -34.06 4.94
N LYS A 562 -24.31 -35.07 4.86
CA LYS A 562 -25.71 -34.93 5.31
C LYS A 562 -25.79 -34.68 6.82
N GLN A 563 -25.10 -35.51 7.62
CA GLN A 563 -25.07 -35.41 9.08
C GLN A 563 -24.54 -34.04 9.57
N GLU A 564 -23.51 -33.52 8.91
CA GLU A 564 -22.93 -32.20 9.22
C GLU A 564 -23.68 -31.02 8.55
N ASN A 565 -24.83 -31.27 7.90
CA ASN A 565 -25.64 -30.27 7.19
C ASN A 565 -24.80 -29.38 6.24
N CYS A 566 -23.95 -30.04 5.45
CA CYS A 566 -23.06 -29.37 4.50
C CYS A 566 -23.76 -29.14 3.15
N ILE A 567 -23.46 -28.00 2.53
CA ILE A 567 -23.87 -27.66 1.17
C ILE A 567 -22.66 -27.47 0.26
N THR A 568 -22.88 -27.47 -1.05
CA THR A 568 -21.83 -27.10 -2.01
C THR A 568 -21.99 -25.65 -2.48
N LEU A 569 -20.93 -24.87 -2.37
CA LEU A 569 -20.84 -23.49 -2.87
C LEU A 569 -19.66 -23.35 -3.82
N CYS A 570 -19.78 -22.54 -4.87
CA CYS A 570 -18.61 -22.14 -5.63
C CYS A 570 -17.74 -21.19 -4.79
N GLY A 571 -16.44 -21.14 -5.07
CA GLY A 571 -15.47 -20.33 -4.33
C GLY A 571 -15.86 -18.86 -4.22
N ASN A 572 -16.52 -18.28 -5.23
CA ASN A 572 -17.05 -16.92 -5.14
C ASN A 572 -18.17 -16.81 -4.10
N CYS A 573 -19.20 -17.68 -4.15
CA CYS A 573 -20.32 -17.67 -3.19
C CYS A 573 -19.82 -17.99 -1.78
N HIS A 574 -18.95 -18.99 -1.65
CA HIS A 574 -18.34 -19.35 -0.38
C HIS A 574 -17.60 -18.17 0.24
N LYS A 575 -16.83 -17.42 -0.56
CA LYS A 575 -16.11 -16.24 -0.08
C LYS A 575 -17.05 -15.08 0.29
N MET A 576 -18.16 -14.91 -0.44
CA MET A 576 -19.17 -13.90 -0.12
C MET A 576 -19.83 -14.22 1.22
N GLU A 577 -20.28 -15.46 1.42
CA GLU A 577 -20.93 -15.93 2.65
C GLU A 577 -20.03 -15.77 3.88
N GLN A 578 -18.76 -16.14 3.76
CA GLN A 578 -17.78 -15.97 4.84
C GLN A 578 -17.43 -14.49 5.15
N SER A 579 -17.74 -13.56 4.24
CA SER A 579 -17.32 -12.16 4.36
C SER A 579 -18.38 -11.30 5.03
N THR A 580 -18.76 -11.66 6.26
CA THR A 580 -19.77 -10.95 7.07
C THR A 580 -19.50 -9.46 7.21
N HIS A 581 -18.23 -9.05 7.30
CA HIS A 581 -17.87 -7.64 7.43
C HIS A 581 -18.06 -6.87 6.12
N PHE A 582 -17.87 -7.52 4.96
CA PHE A 582 -18.21 -6.88 3.70
C PHE A 582 -19.73 -6.76 3.57
N LYS A 583 -20.48 -7.81 3.92
CA LYS A 583 -21.96 -7.79 3.96
C LYS A 583 -22.49 -6.63 4.81
N ASN A 584 -21.97 -6.45 6.02
CA ASN A 584 -22.46 -5.45 6.96
C ASN A 584 -22.02 -4.01 6.64
N TYR A 585 -21.00 -3.83 5.80
CA TYR A 585 -20.37 -2.52 5.60
C TYR A 585 -20.08 -2.18 4.13
N TYR A 586 -20.69 -2.85 3.15
CA TYR A 586 -20.42 -2.58 1.74
C TYR A 586 -20.70 -1.11 1.37
N GLU A 587 -21.68 -0.46 2.01
CA GLU A 587 -22.02 0.96 1.81
C GLU A 587 -20.87 1.91 2.15
N LYS A 588 -20.00 1.51 3.10
CA LYS A 588 -18.81 2.27 3.52
C LYS A 588 -17.56 1.89 2.74
N ILE A 589 -17.67 0.94 1.81
CA ILE A 589 -16.55 0.30 1.11
C ILE A 589 -16.61 0.54 -0.41
N VAL A 590 -17.81 0.42 -0.99
CA VAL A 590 -18.04 0.57 -2.43
C VAL A 590 -18.92 1.78 -2.71
N ARG A 591 -18.91 2.23 -3.97
CA ARG A 591 -19.71 3.38 -4.39
C ARG A 591 -21.22 3.05 -4.43
N PRO A 592 -22.10 4.06 -4.28
CA PRO A 592 -23.55 3.88 -4.24
C PRO A 592 -24.15 3.08 -5.40
N GLU A 593 -23.62 3.21 -6.61
CA GLU A 593 -24.16 2.50 -7.79
C GLU A 593 -24.12 0.97 -7.68
N TYR A 594 -23.35 0.41 -6.74
CA TYR A 594 -23.24 -1.04 -6.52
C TYR A 594 -24.07 -1.58 -5.35
N TRP A 595 -24.64 -0.73 -4.50
CA TRP A 595 -25.25 -1.14 -3.22
C TRP A 595 -26.41 -2.12 -3.41
N ASN A 596 -27.37 -1.76 -4.27
CA ASN A 596 -28.54 -2.60 -4.55
C ASN A 596 -28.15 -3.94 -5.19
N LEU A 597 -27.13 -3.95 -6.05
CA LEU A 597 -26.66 -5.17 -6.71
C LEU A 597 -25.98 -6.11 -5.71
N ILE A 598 -25.17 -5.57 -4.79
CA ILE A 598 -24.51 -6.36 -3.74
C ILE A 598 -25.55 -6.95 -2.79
N LYS A 599 -26.53 -6.15 -2.37
CA LYS A 599 -27.63 -6.59 -1.50
C LYS A 599 -28.39 -7.74 -2.14
N LYS A 600 -28.85 -7.59 -3.39
CA LYS A 600 -29.53 -8.64 -4.18
C LYS A 600 -28.68 -9.91 -4.32
N ASP A 601 -27.36 -9.77 -4.51
CA ASP A 601 -26.46 -10.92 -4.64
C ASP A 601 -26.37 -11.73 -3.32
N TYR A 602 -26.28 -11.05 -2.18
CA TYR A 602 -26.32 -11.68 -0.85
C TYR A 602 -27.67 -12.36 -0.59
N GLU A 603 -28.78 -11.63 -0.77
CA GLU A 603 -30.14 -12.16 -0.57
C GLU A 603 -30.39 -13.42 -1.42
N ARG A 604 -29.96 -13.41 -2.69
CA ARG A 604 -30.07 -14.58 -3.57
C ARG A 604 -29.28 -15.78 -3.03
N ILE A 605 -28.04 -15.57 -2.61
CA ILE A 605 -27.19 -16.64 -2.08
C ILE A 605 -27.83 -17.21 -0.81
N GLU A 606 -28.21 -16.35 0.13
CA GLU A 606 -28.78 -16.76 1.42
C GLU A 606 -30.12 -17.48 1.24
N LYS A 607 -31.05 -16.93 0.45
CA LYS A 607 -32.32 -17.58 0.13
C LYS A 607 -32.14 -18.96 -0.51
N ASN A 608 -31.14 -19.12 -1.38
CA ASN A 608 -30.87 -20.42 -1.99
C ASN A 608 -30.27 -21.43 -0.99
N ILE A 609 -29.41 -20.97 -0.08
CA ILE A 609 -28.84 -21.80 0.99
C ILE A 609 -29.93 -22.24 1.96
N GLU A 610 -30.79 -21.32 2.36
CA GLU A 610 -31.90 -21.56 3.29
C GLU A 610 -32.89 -22.59 2.74
N ASN A 611 -33.33 -22.38 1.50
CA ASN A 611 -34.30 -23.24 0.81
C ASN A 611 -33.72 -24.59 0.34
N PHE A 612 -32.42 -24.81 0.47
CA PHE A 612 -31.82 -26.07 0.05
C PHE A 612 -32.28 -27.21 0.95
N LYS A 613 -32.78 -28.28 0.32
CA LYS A 613 -33.11 -29.56 0.96
C LYS A 613 -32.33 -30.66 0.24
N PHE A 614 -31.77 -31.59 1.01
CA PHE A 614 -31.21 -32.81 0.43
C PHE A 614 -32.31 -33.61 -0.25
N LYS A 615 -31.97 -34.32 -1.32
CA LYS A 615 -32.90 -35.30 -1.92
C LYS A 615 -33.24 -36.39 -0.90
N SER A 616 -34.51 -36.78 -0.84
CA SER A 616 -34.98 -37.92 -0.03
C SER A 616 -34.30 -39.21 -0.49
N GLU A 617 -34.08 -40.15 0.44
CA GLU A 617 -33.40 -41.41 0.13
C GLU A 617 -34.17 -42.30 -0.86
N SER A 618 -35.49 -42.12 -0.95
CA SER A 618 -36.35 -42.78 -1.92
C SER A 618 -36.12 -42.39 -3.39
N ASN A 619 -35.47 -41.26 -3.66
CA ASN A 619 -35.25 -40.75 -5.03
C ASN A 619 -33.80 -40.94 -5.51
N ILE A 620 -33.12 -41.91 -4.91
CA ILE A 620 -31.70 -42.12 -5.10
C ILE A 620 -31.52 -43.38 -5.95
N PRO A 621 -30.91 -43.29 -7.16
CA PRO A 621 -30.45 -44.48 -7.87
C PRO A 621 -29.58 -45.28 -6.91
N THR A 622 -29.97 -46.52 -6.61
CA THR A 622 -29.24 -47.40 -5.72
C THR A 622 -27.78 -47.44 -6.19
N LEU A 623 -26.90 -46.83 -5.38
CA LEU A 623 -25.46 -47.04 -5.49
C LEU A 623 -25.25 -48.50 -5.08
N ASN A 624 -25.45 -49.45 -5.98
CA ASN A 624 -25.12 -50.86 -5.74
C ASN A 624 -23.62 -50.97 -5.47
#